data_AF-A0A0D6MQ76-F1
#
_entry.id   AF-A0A0D6MQ76-F1
#
_cell.length_a   1.000
_cell.length_b   1.000
_cell.length_c   1.000
_cell.angle_alpha   90.00
_cell.angle_beta   90.00
_cell.angle_gamma   90.00
#
_symmetry.space_group_name_H-M   'P 1'
#
loop_
_entity.id
_entity.type
_entity.pdbx_description
1 polymer ?
#
loop_
_entity_poly.entity_id
_entity_poly.type
_entity_poly.pdbx_seq_one_letter_code
_entity_poly.pdbx_strand_id
1 'polypeptide(L)'
;MTRDLRISQAAETPEAWLDLRQMLWPEADDHQAAIVFMKADTAAWLAWIDGTACGLCEAALRRDYVNGCSTTPAAFLEGYLRHA
;
A
#
# COMPACT_ATOMS: atom_id res chain seq x y z
N MET A 1 4.56 23.37 17.47
CA MET A 1 5.20 23.11 16.17
C MET A 1 4.31 22.17 15.40
N THR A 2 3.95 22.53 14.16
CA THR A 2 3.15 21.68 13.27
C THR A 2 4.05 20.57 12.75
N ARG A 3 3.64 19.30 12.90
CA ARG A 3 4.37 18.17 12.29
C ARG A 3 4.22 18.21 10.77
N ASP A 4 5.27 17.83 10.06
CA ASP A 4 5.19 17.67 8.61
C ASP A 4 4.48 16.36 8.28
N LEU A 5 3.40 16.44 7.52
CA LEU A 5 2.56 15.30 7.14
C LEU A 5 2.52 15.19 5.62
N ARG A 6 2.89 14.02 5.10
CA ARG A 6 2.92 13.77 3.65
C ARG A 6 2.36 12.40 3.30
N ILE A 7 1.78 12.30 2.11
CA ILE A 7 1.52 11.02 1.44
C ILE A 7 2.31 11.01 0.13
N SER A 8 2.99 9.91 -0.18
CA SER A 8 3.70 9.72 -1.46
C SER A 8 3.34 8.38 -2.08
N GLN A 9 3.62 8.20 -3.38
CA GLN A 9 3.54 6.87 -3.97
C GLN A 9 4.66 5.99 -3.39
N ALA A 10 4.34 4.72 -3.10
CA ALA A 10 5.31 3.77 -2.57
C ALA A 10 6.48 3.52 -3.55
N ALA A 11 6.23 3.65 -4.86
CA ALA A 11 7.25 3.50 -5.90
C ALA A 11 8.38 4.54 -5.83
N GLU A 12 8.14 5.68 -5.17
CA GLU A 12 9.17 6.68 -4.92
C GLU A 12 10.18 6.23 -3.85
N THR A 13 9.80 5.28 -2.98
CA THR A 13 10.65 4.77 -1.89
C THR A 13 10.34 3.30 -1.59
N PRO A 14 10.73 2.37 -2.50
CA PRO A 14 10.39 0.95 -2.39
C PRO A 14 10.87 0.27 -1.09
N GLU A 15 11.98 0.74 -0.52
CA GLU A 15 12.53 0.25 0.74
C GLU A 15 11.60 0.53 1.93
N ALA A 16 11.08 1.76 2.04
CA ALA A 16 10.15 2.14 3.11
C ALA A 16 8.81 1.40 2.97
N TRP A 17 8.41 1.11 1.74
CA TRP A 17 7.29 0.23 1.45
C TRP A 17 7.54 -1.20 1.90
N LEU A 18 8.71 -1.77 1.60
CA LEU A 18 9.05 -3.15 1.94
C LEU A 18 9.05 -3.37 3.46
N ASP A 19 9.56 -2.41 4.23
CA ASP A 19 9.57 -2.47 5.69
C ASP A 19 8.15 -2.53 6.26
N LEU A 20 7.27 -1.63 5.83
CA LEU A 20 5.88 -1.60 6.29
C LEU A 20 5.04 -2.77 5.73
N ARG A 21 5.38 -3.28 4.55
CA ARG A 21 4.71 -4.43 3.94
C ARG A 21 4.96 -5.70 4.74
N GLN A 22 6.20 -5.92 5.18
CA GLN A 22 6.55 -7.06 6.04
C GLN A 22 5.74 -7.05 7.35
N MET A 23 5.40 -5.86 7.84
CA MET A 23 4.54 -5.71 9.01
C MET A 23 3.06 -5.92 8.72
N LEU A 24 2.59 -5.53 7.53
CA LEU A 24 1.20 -5.69 7.11
C LEU A 24 0.83 -7.14 6.79
N TRP A 25 1.74 -7.90 6.16
CA TRP A 25 1.55 -9.31 5.79
C TRP A 25 2.71 -10.20 6.25
N PRO A 26 2.94 -10.39 7.56
CA PRO A 26 4.10 -11.11 8.06
C PRO A 26 4.22 -12.57 7.57
N GLU A 27 3.12 -13.14 7.07
CA GLU A 27 3.02 -14.49 6.52
C GLU A 27 3.33 -14.60 5.01
N ALA A 28 3.61 -13.51 4.30
CA ALA A 28 3.86 -13.57 2.86
C ALA A 28 5.26 -14.14 2.55
N ASP A 29 5.31 -15.14 1.67
CA ASP A 29 6.55 -15.88 1.38
C ASP A 29 7.65 -15.04 0.70
N ASP A 30 7.27 -14.08 -0.16
CA ASP A 30 8.22 -13.20 -0.87
C ASP A 30 7.65 -11.79 -1.04
N HIS A 31 8.03 -10.91 -0.11
CA HIS A 31 7.66 -9.49 -0.15
C HIS A 31 8.35 -8.71 -1.27
N GLN A 32 9.55 -9.13 -1.69
CA GLN A 32 10.32 -8.41 -2.68
C GLN A 32 9.79 -8.69 -4.10
N ALA A 33 9.34 -9.91 -4.36
CA ALA A 33 8.56 -10.23 -5.56
C ALA A 33 7.23 -9.47 -5.60
N ALA A 34 6.68 -9.08 -4.44
CA ALA A 34 5.47 -8.29 -4.37
C ALA A 34 5.67 -6.82 -4.81
N ILE A 35 6.88 -6.34 -5.12
CA ILE A 35 7.11 -5.05 -5.82
C ILE A 35 6.31 -4.98 -7.13
N VAL A 36 5.94 -6.14 -7.68
CA VAL A 36 4.98 -6.31 -8.77
C VAL A 36 3.61 -5.65 -8.50
N PHE A 37 3.21 -5.41 -7.24
CA PHE A 37 2.05 -4.58 -6.87
C PHE A 37 2.22 -3.08 -7.17
N MET A 38 3.33 -2.68 -7.77
CA MET A 38 3.52 -1.34 -8.36
C MET A 38 3.36 -1.37 -9.90
N LYS A 39 2.71 -2.41 -10.46
CA LYS A 39 2.38 -2.52 -11.89
C LYS A 39 1.00 -1.94 -12.21
N ALA A 40 0.65 -1.94 -13.50
CA ALA A 40 -0.68 -1.58 -13.99
C ALA A 40 -1.78 -2.34 -13.22
N ASP A 41 -2.88 -1.63 -12.91
CA ASP A 41 -4.02 -2.07 -12.09
C ASP A 41 -3.76 -2.24 -10.58
N THR A 42 -2.57 -1.86 -10.07
CA THR A 42 -2.26 -1.85 -8.63
C THR A 42 -1.62 -0.52 -8.21
N ALA A 43 -1.79 -0.12 -6.94
CA ALA A 43 -1.19 1.09 -6.40
C ALA A 43 -0.92 0.98 -4.90
N ALA A 44 0.16 1.62 -4.44
CA ALA A 44 0.50 1.69 -3.03
C ALA A 44 0.96 3.09 -2.65
N TRP A 45 0.65 3.51 -1.42
CA TRP A 45 0.98 4.80 -0.86
C TRP A 45 1.58 4.68 0.53
N LEU A 46 2.50 5.60 0.82
CA LEU A 46 3.14 5.73 2.12
C LEU A 46 2.67 7.00 2.81
N ALA A 47 2.37 6.91 4.11
CA ALA A 47 2.15 8.05 4.98
C ALA A 47 3.43 8.39 5.72
N TRP A 48 3.73 9.68 5.87
CA TRP A 48 4.96 10.18 6.48
C TRP A 48 4.64 11.18 7.58
N ILE A 49 5.39 11.11 8.68
CA ILE A 49 5.40 12.11 9.75
C ILE A 49 6.86 12.54 9.97
N ASP A 50 7.14 13.83 9.80
CA ASP A 50 8.47 14.41 10.04
C ASP A 50 9.59 13.63 9.30
N GLY A 51 9.31 13.19 8.07
CA GLY A 51 10.24 12.42 7.22
C GLY A 51 10.30 10.91 7.48
N THR A 52 9.56 10.38 8.45
CA THR A 52 9.51 8.94 8.76
C THR A 52 8.26 8.30 8.19
N ALA A 53 8.41 7.20 7.42
CA ALA A 53 7.29 6.43 6.92
C ALA A 53 6.57 5.72 8.07
N CYS A 54 5.29 6.04 8.27
CA CYS A 54 4.48 5.62 9.42
C CYS A 54 3.15 4.96 8.97
N GLY A 55 3.02 4.63 7.69
CA GLY A 55 1.81 3.99 7.21
C GLY A 55 1.92 3.55 5.78
N LEU A 56 1.17 2.49 5.47
CA LEU A 56 1.09 1.86 4.17
C LEU A 56 -0.37 1.66 3.81
N CYS A 57 -0.71 1.89 2.55
CA CYS A 57 -2.00 1.60 1.96
C CYS A 57 -1.77 0.95 0.61
N GLU A 58 -2.34 -0.22 0.36
CA GLU A 58 -2.25 -0.93 -0.90
C GLU A 58 -3.63 -1.20 -1.49
N ALA A 59 -3.75 -0.98 -2.80
CA ALA A 59 -4.99 -1.12 -3.53
C ALA A 59 -4.80 -1.77 -4.90
N ALA A 60 -5.87 -2.38 -5.41
CA ALA A 60 -5.93 -2.96 -6.73
C ALA A 60 -7.24 -2.63 -7.44
N LEU A 61 -7.22 -2.60 -8.77
CA LEU A 61 -8.42 -2.64 -9.61
C LEU A 61 -8.80 -4.10 -9.84
N ARG A 62 -9.75 -4.58 -9.05
CA ARG A 62 -10.29 -5.93 -9.15
C ARG A 62 -11.25 -6.04 -10.32
N ARG A 63 -11.03 -7.05 -11.16
CA ARG A 63 -11.90 -7.38 -12.31
C ARG A 63 -12.79 -8.59 -12.04
N ASP A 64 -12.43 -9.37 -11.02
CA ASP A 64 -13.23 -10.44 -10.43
C ASP A 64 -14.43 -9.88 -9.65
N TYR A 65 -15.27 -10.81 -9.17
CA TYR A 65 -16.43 -10.45 -8.37
C TYR A 65 -16.01 -9.92 -7.00
N VAL A 66 -16.42 -8.69 -6.68
CA VAL A 66 -16.25 -8.09 -5.36
C VAL A 66 -17.59 -8.04 -4.65
N ASN A 67 -17.67 -8.66 -3.48
CA ASN A 67 -18.87 -8.67 -2.65
C ASN A 67 -19.37 -7.25 -2.40
N GLY A 68 -20.66 -7.01 -2.70
CA GLY A 68 -21.31 -5.71 -2.50
C GLY A 68 -21.08 -4.69 -3.63
N CYS A 69 -20.25 -5.00 -4.64
CA CYS A 69 -20.11 -4.16 -5.83
C CYS A 69 -21.15 -4.52 -6.90
N SER A 70 -21.71 -3.49 -7.55
CA SER A 70 -22.64 -3.63 -8.67
C SER A 70 -21.98 -3.49 -10.04
N THR A 71 -20.70 -3.13 -10.09
CA THR A 71 -19.92 -2.90 -11.30
C THR A 71 -18.51 -3.48 -11.20
N THR A 72 -17.86 -3.63 -12.35
CA THR A 72 -16.46 -4.05 -12.50
C THR A 72 -15.77 -3.15 -13.55
N PRO A 73 -14.49 -2.78 -13.39
CA PRO A 73 -13.60 -3.09 -12.27
C PRO A 73 -13.95 -2.30 -11.00
N ALA A 74 -13.61 -2.86 -9.84
CA ALA A 74 -13.77 -2.24 -8.53
C ALA A 74 -12.40 -1.85 -7.95
N ALA A 75 -12.27 -0.61 -7.49
CA ALA A 75 -11.13 -0.21 -6.67
C ALA A 75 -11.26 -0.86 -5.29
N PHE A 76 -10.28 -1.69 -4.93
CA PHE A 76 -10.29 -2.49 -3.72
C PHE A 76 -9.09 -2.13 -2.85
N LEU A 77 -9.33 -1.90 -1.56
CA LEU A 77 -8.27 -1.71 -0.57
C LEU A 77 -7.81 -3.10 -0.10
N GLU A 78 -6.65 -3.54 -0.58
CA GLU A 78 -6.09 -4.85 -0.27
C GLU A 78 -5.58 -4.91 1.18
N GLY A 79 -5.05 -3.81 1.67
CA GLY A 79 -4.61 -3.70 3.04
C GLY A 79 -4.14 -2.29 3.38
N TYR A 80 -4.18 -1.97 4.67
CA TYR A 80 -3.57 -0.76 5.19
C TYR A 80 -2.95 -1.03 6.55
N LEU A 81 -1.82 -0.38 6.81
CA LEU A 81 -1.12 -0.41 8.08
C LEU A 81 -0.91 1.03 8.54
N ARG A 82 -1.16 1.28 9.82
CA ARG A 82 -0.64 2.45 10.52
C ARG A 82 0.43 1.98 11.49
N HIS A 83 1.66 2.46 11.30
CA HIS A 83 2.81 2.17 12.15
C HIS A 83 3.29 3.48 12.79
N ALA A 84 3.46 3.54 14.11
CA ALA A 84 3.67 4.79 14.82
C ALA A 84 5.16 5.12 14.97
#